data_AF-A0A433EWE5-F1
#
_entry.id   AF-A0A433EWE5-F1
#
_cell.length_a   1.000
_cell.length_b   1.000
_cell.length_c   1.000
_cell.angle_alpha   90.00
_cell.angle_beta   90.00
_cell.angle_gamma   90.00
#
_symmetry.space_group_name_H-M   'P 1'
#
loop_
_entity.id
_entity.type
_entity.pdbx_description
1 polymer ?
#
loop_
_entity_poly.entity_id
_entity_poly.type
_entity_poly.pdbx_seq_one_letter_code
_entity_poly.pdbx_strand_id
1 'polypeptide(L)'
;MTTTIKKLSASVLVLAVTLSLGTSSAFANGVISEHVNNLQAHIGEYTEEVHWLEEKFGSVVDAYEKDSKNVDTDVLIEYWEEVDFHSAIETQYVPVYASIWQGIYGIKMGIENGKSVEDVRAEQTKLNQALWQALGAVKLASQYQKQGLVAKVQTTEVEPTTAPEVIDDIKKRLDRVVAKSAEQLTEVATTLVHDTYLQRFEGVEGALIELDADLVEDLEKDFNVTLPQAITGGKGVEAVRGVVETMQTKLDRARSLLVEAEKSRKDVF
;
A
#
# COMPACT_ATOMS: atom_id res chain seq x y z
N MET A 1 76.59 -32.37 18.09
CA MET A 1 76.24 -31.55 16.91
C MET A 1 74.73 -31.62 16.73
N THR A 2 74.03 -30.49 16.86
CA THR A 2 72.81 -30.09 16.10
C THR A 2 71.63 -31.08 15.99
N THR A 3 70.54 -30.93 16.75
CA THR A 3 69.33 -30.07 16.56
C THR A 3 68.10 -30.75 15.92
N THR A 4 66.97 -30.65 16.65
CA THR A 4 65.62 -30.26 16.17
C THR A 4 64.60 -31.33 15.68
N ILE A 5 63.60 -31.57 16.54
CA ILE A 5 62.12 -31.44 16.37
C ILE A 5 61.53 -31.63 14.96
N LYS A 6 60.49 -32.49 14.86
CA LYS A 6 59.21 -32.36 14.10
C LYS A 6 58.50 -33.74 14.17
N LYS A 7 57.19 -33.94 14.32
CA LYS A 7 55.99 -33.08 14.44
C LYS A 7 54.84 -34.01 14.89
N LEU A 8 54.05 -33.61 15.88
CA LEU A 8 52.64 -33.98 15.93
C LEU A 8 51.94 -33.37 14.71
N SER A 9 50.96 -34.07 14.13
CA SER A 9 49.62 -33.52 13.82
C SER A 9 48.78 -34.59 13.12
N ALA A 10 47.78 -35.10 13.84
CA ALA A 10 46.65 -35.78 13.25
C ALA A 10 45.79 -34.72 12.53
N SER A 11 45.57 -34.90 11.23
CA SER A 11 44.62 -34.11 10.47
C SER A 11 43.44 -35.02 10.11
N VAL A 12 42.42 -35.04 10.97
CA VAL A 12 41.05 -35.35 10.55
C VAL A 12 40.31 -34.02 10.57
N LEU A 13 40.24 -33.38 9.40
CA LEU A 13 39.42 -32.21 9.18
C LEU A 13 37.97 -32.72 9.03
N VAL A 14 37.20 -32.73 10.12
CA VAL A 14 35.74 -32.83 10.02
C VAL A 14 35.25 -31.46 9.55
N LEU A 15 34.95 -31.35 8.26
CA LEU A 15 34.26 -30.21 7.71
C LEU A 15 32.77 -30.36 8.07
N ALA A 16 32.38 -29.86 9.23
CA ALA A 16 30.97 -29.67 9.56
C ALA A 16 30.44 -28.54 8.68
N VAL A 17 29.81 -28.89 7.57
CA VAL A 17 29.00 -27.95 6.80
C VAL A 17 27.70 -27.75 7.59
N THR A 18 27.68 -26.76 8.47
CA THR A 18 26.43 -26.19 8.96
C THR A 18 25.79 -25.44 7.80
N LEU A 19 24.82 -26.09 7.14
CA LEU A 19 23.83 -25.39 6.33
C LEU A 19 23.02 -24.52 7.30
N SER A 20 23.44 -23.28 7.50
CA SER A 20 22.56 -22.24 8.01
C SER A 20 21.52 -21.99 6.92
N LEU A 21 20.39 -22.69 7.01
CA LEU A 21 19.15 -22.28 6.37
C LEU A 21 18.80 -20.93 7.01
N GLY A 22 19.30 -19.86 6.39
CA GLY A 22 18.78 -18.53 6.66
C GLY A 22 17.32 -18.56 6.29
N THR A 23 16.44 -18.50 7.30
CA THR A 23 15.06 -18.13 7.09
C THR A 23 15.09 -16.69 6.58
N SER A 24 15.08 -16.52 5.27
CA SER A 24 14.72 -15.24 4.68
C SER A 24 13.30 -14.98 5.12
N SER A 25 13.12 -14.08 6.09
CA SER A 25 11.83 -13.44 6.29
C SER A 25 11.48 -12.81 4.94
N ALA A 26 10.52 -13.38 4.23
CA ALA A 26 9.86 -12.68 3.16
C ALA A 26 9.21 -11.47 3.82
N PHE A 27 9.76 -10.29 3.58
CA PHE A 27 9.14 -9.05 3.99
C PHE A 27 7.84 -8.93 3.19
N ALA A 28 6.73 -8.62 3.87
CA ALA A 28 5.41 -8.46 3.28
C ALA A 28 5.26 -7.14 2.51
N ASN A 29 6.35 -6.41 2.30
CA ASN A 29 6.42 -5.44 1.22
C ASN A 29 6.35 -6.29 -0.05
N GLY A 30 5.29 -6.18 -0.84
CA GLY A 30 5.34 -6.59 -2.24
C GLY A 30 6.65 -6.01 -2.78
N VAL A 31 7.59 -6.87 -3.18
CA VAL A 31 8.89 -6.41 -3.67
C VAL A 31 8.56 -5.37 -4.72
N ILE A 32 8.97 -4.08 -4.54
CA ILE A 32 8.80 -3.07 -5.59
C ILE A 32 9.39 -3.69 -6.84
N SER A 33 8.50 -4.16 -7.71
CA SER A 33 8.85 -5.16 -8.68
C SER A 33 9.57 -4.47 -9.81
N GLU A 34 10.34 -5.25 -10.59
CA GLU A 34 11.16 -4.71 -11.67
C GLU A 34 10.37 -3.76 -12.59
N HIS A 35 9.07 -4.00 -12.77
CA HIS A 35 8.19 -3.23 -13.63
C HIS A 35 8.09 -1.74 -13.24
N VAL A 36 8.19 -1.38 -11.96
CA VAL A 36 8.16 0.03 -11.50
C VAL A 36 9.44 0.78 -11.93
N ASN A 37 10.58 0.09 -11.91
CA ASN A 37 11.86 0.65 -12.36
C ASN A 37 12.09 0.46 -13.88
N ASN A 38 11.13 -0.16 -14.59
CA ASN A 38 11.15 -0.39 -16.03
C ASN A 38 9.77 -0.10 -16.68
N LEU A 39 9.17 1.05 -16.34
CA LEU A 39 7.80 1.40 -16.74
C LEU A 39 7.58 1.25 -18.25
N GLN A 40 8.60 1.59 -19.06
CA GLN A 40 8.51 1.56 -20.51
C GLN A 40 8.26 0.16 -21.08
N ALA A 41 8.80 -0.89 -20.47
CA ALA A 41 8.59 -2.27 -20.90
C ALA A 41 7.16 -2.75 -20.63
N HIS A 42 6.52 -2.19 -19.58
CA HIS A 42 5.22 -2.65 -19.07
C HIS A 42 4.04 -1.73 -19.44
N ILE A 43 4.26 -0.65 -20.22
CA ILE A 43 3.17 0.26 -20.67
C ILE A 43 2.04 -0.49 -21.39
N GLY A 44 2.37 -1.56 -22.13
CA GLY A 44 1.38 -2.41 -22.80
C GLY A 44 0.46 -3.08 -21.79
N GLU A 45 1.05 -3.80 -20.84
CA GLU A 45 0.35 -4.49 -19.74
C GLU A 45 -0.50 -3.50 -18.93
N TYR A 46 0.05 -2.38 -18.49
CA TYR A 46 -0.72 -1.34 -17.79
C TYR A 46 -1.91 -0.80 -18.59
N THR A 47 -1.80 -0.74 -19.92
CA THR A 47 -2.93 -0.31 -20.76
C THR A 47 -4.02 -1.37 -20.80
N GLU A 48 -3.64 -2.65 -20.86
CA GLU A 48 -4.58 -3.78 -20.81
C GLU A 48 -5.26 -3.87 -19.44
N GLU A 49 -4.52 -3.69 -18.35
CA GLU A 49 -5.04 -3.68 -16.98
C GLU A 49 -6.04 -2.55 -16.74
N VAL A 50 -5.78 -1.33 -17.26
CA VAL A 50 -6.75 -0.23 -17.18
C VAL A 50 -8.06 -0.55 -17.91
N HIS A 51 -7.98 -1.18 -19.08
CA HIS A 51 -9.18 -1.64 -19.80
C HIS A 51 -9.92 -2.72 -19.01
N TRP A 52 -9.20 -3.67 -18.44
CA TRP A 52 -9.76 -4.74 -17.62
C TRP A 52 -10.44 -4.19 -16.37
N LEU A 53 -9.82 -3.25 -15.66
CA LEU A 53 -10.40 -2.57 -14.49
C LEU A 53 -11.70 -1.83 -14.85
N GLU A 54 -11.70 -1.07 -15.96
CA GLU A 54 -12.89 -0.37 -16.44
C GLU A 54 -14.06 -1.34 -16.72
N GLU A 55 -13.77 -2.50 -17.34
CA GLU A 55 -14.75 -3.56 -17.59
C GLU A 55 -15.25 -4.22 -16.30
N LYS A 56 -14.34 -4.53 -15.36
CA LYS A 56 -14.66 -5.19 -14.09
C LYS A 56 -15.50 -4.31 -13.19
N PHE A 57 -15.09 -3.06 -12.98
CA PHE A 57 -15.88 -2.09 -12.20
C PHE A 57 -17.23 -1.84 -12.85
N GLY A 58 -17.29 -1.74 -14.19
CA GLY A 58 -18.55 -1.66 -14.92
C GLY A 58 -19.46 -2.86 -14.69
N SER A 59 -18.91 -4.07 -14.66
CA SER A 59 -19.67 -5.30 -14.42
C SER A 59 -20.30 -5.34 -13.02
N VAL A 60 -19.64 -4.79 -12.00
CA VAL A 60 -20.21 -4.66 -10.64
C VAL A 60 -21.38 -3.69 -10.64
N VAL A 61 -21.24 -2.53 -11.31
CA VAL A 61 -22.35 -1.56 -11.42
C VAL A 61 -23.51 -2.10 -12.26
N ASP A 62 -23.23 -2.86 -13.32
CA ASP A 62 -24.23 -3.56 -14.13
C ASP A 62 -24.98 -4.62 -13.31
N ALA A 63 -24.30 -5.31 -12.39
CA ALA A 63 -24.92 -6.25 -11.48
C ALA A 63 -25.86 -5.53 -10.51
N TYR A 64 -25.44 -4.38 -9.96
CA TYR A 64 -26.27 -3.54 -9.10
C TYR A 64 -27.53 -3.02 -9.78
N GLU A 65 -27.43 -2.63 -11.05
CA GLU A 65 -28.57 -2.19 -11.85
C GLU A 65 -29.61 -3.32 -12.05
N LYS A 66 -29.16 -4.58 -12.10
CA LYS A 66 -30.03 -5.76 -12.29
C LYS A 66 -30.61 -6.28 -10.99
N ASP A 67 -29.80 -6.38 -9.94
CA ASP A 67 -30.20 -6.84 -8.61
C ASP A 67 -29.45 -6.07 -7.52
N SER A 68 -30.12 -5.10 -6.92
CA SER A 68 -29.55 -4.22 -5.90
C SER A 68 -29.27 -4.89 -4.55
N LYS A 69 -29.65 -6.17 -4.35
CA LYS A 69 -29.58 -6.82 -3.04
C LYS A 69 -28.43 -7.80 -2.85
N ASN A 70 -27.78 -8.24 -3.93
CA ASN A 70 -26.78 -9.32 -3.90
C ASN A 70 -25.52 -8.96 -4.69
N VAL A 71 -25.06 -7.72 -4.60
CA VAL A 71 -23.79 -7.31 -5.20
C VAL A 71 -22.73 -7.38 -4.12
N ASP A 72 -21.74 -8.23 -4.36
CA ASP A 72 -20.50 -8.20 -3.61
C ASP A 72 -19.69 -6.98 -4.08
N THR A 73 -19.44 -6.05 -3.17
CA THR A 73 -18.70 -4.82 -3.46
C THR A 73 -17.24 -4.89 -3.06
N ASP A 74 -16.83 -5.93 -2.32
CA ASP A 74 -15.45 -6.09 -1.84
C ASP A 74 -14.52 -6.44 -2.99
N VAL A 75 -15.06 -7.14 -4.00
CA VAL A 75 -14.38 -7.42 -5.28
C VAL A 75 -13.84 -6.16 -5.99
N LEU A 76 -14.37 -4.97 -5.71
CA LEU A 76 -13.84 -3.72 -6.27
C LEU A 76 -12.43 -3.41 -5.75
N ILE A 77 -12.14 -3.78 -4.50
CA ILE A 77 -10.83 -3.63 -3.88
C ILE A 77 -9.90 -4.71 -4.42
N GLU A 78 -10.38 -5.96 -4.45
CA GLU A 78 -9.62 -7.11 -4.98
C GLU A 78 -9.16 -6.87 -6.43
N TYR A 79 -10.04 -6.37 -7.31
CA TYR A 79 -9.66 -6.08 -8.69
C TYR A 79 -8.57 -5.02 -8.80
N TRP A 80 -8.59 -4.02 -7.91
CA TRP A 80 -7.57 -2.97 -7.92
C TRP A 80 -6.20 -3.51 -7.49
N GLU A 81 -6.18 -4.37 -6.49
CA GLU A 81 -4.95 -5.00 -5.97
C GLU A 81 -4.40 -6.10 -6.87
N GLU A 82 -5.24 -6.68 -7.75
CA GLU A 82 -4.85 -7.76 -8.67
C GLU A 82 -3.89 -7.29 -9.79
N VAL A 83 -3.83 -5.99 -10.10
CA VAL A 83 -3.08 -5.47 -11.27
C VAL A 83 -1.74 -4.82 -10.90
N ASP A 84 -0.72 -4.98 -11.75
CA ASP A 84 0.59 -4.34 -11.55
C ASP A 84 0.53 -2.82 -11.76
N PHE A 85 -0.46 -2.34 -12.53
CA PHE A 85 -0.73 -0.92 -12.72
C PHE A 85 -0.94 -0.16 -11.40
N HIS A 86 -1.52 -0.82 -10.38
CA HIS A 86 -1.72 -0.25 -9.07
C HIS A 86 -0.39 0.22 -8.46
N SER A 87 0.64 -0.64 -8.43
CA SER A 87 1.98 -0.34 -7.94
C SER A 87 2.76 0.64 -8.84
N ALA A 88 2.49 0.66 -10.15
CA ALA A 88 3.09 1.64 -11.05
C ALA A 88 2.60 3.08 -10.76
N ILE A 89 1.35 3.26 -10.34
CA ILE A 89 0.81 4.57 -9.96
C ILE A 89 1.23 4.97 -8.57
N GLU A 90 1.26 4.01 -7.64
CA GLU A 90 1.62 4.26 -6.25
C GLU A 90 2.97 5.00 -6.16
N THR A 91 3.94 4.64 -6.98
CA THR A 91 5.29 5.22 -6.89
C THR A 91 5.49 6.49 -7.71
N GLN A 92 4.62 6.75 -8.70
CA GLN A 92 4.87 7.79 -9.71
C GLN A 92 3.95 9.01 -9.54
N TYR A 93 2.71 8.85 -9.03
CA TYR A 93 1.72 9.92 -9.08
C TYR A 93 0.65 9.87 -7.96
N VAL A 94 1.06 10.28 -6.76
CA VAL A 94 0.24 10.31 -5.54
C VAL A 94 -1.16 10.94 -5.69
N PRO A 95 -1.35 12.13 -6.30
CA PRO A 95 -2.67 12.76 -6.33
C PRO A 95 -3.69 11.99 -7.17
N VAL A 96 -3.22 11.27 -8.20
CA VAL A 96 -4.10 10.47 -9.06
C VAL A 96 -4.43 9.13 -8.40
N TYR A 97 -3.47 8.54 -7.68
CA TYR A 97 -3.69 7.34 -6.86
C TYR A 97 -4.87 7.52 -5.88
N ALA A 98 -4.87 8.62 -5.12
CA ALA A 98 -5.96 8.94 -4.19
C ALA A 98 -7.32 9.11 -4.90
N SER A 99 -7.32 9.63 -6.12
CA SER A 99 -8.55 9.82 -6.91
C SER A 99 -9.15 8.48 -7.39
N ILE A 100 -8.31 7.47 -7.65
CA ILE A 100 -8.75 6.12 -8.00
C ILE A 100 -9.45 5.47 -6.80
N TRP A 101 -8.82 5.48 -5.62
CA TRP A 101 -9.44 4.95 -4.39
C TRP A 101 -10.74 5.67 -4.03
N GLN A 102 -10.80 6.99 -4.20
CA GLN A 102 -12.04 7.74 -4.01
C GLN A 102 -13.15 7.27 -4.97
N GLY A 103 -12.82 6.95 -6.22
CA GLY A 103 -13.75 6.38 -7.18
C GLY A 103 -14.23 4.98 -6.78
N ILE A 104 -13.31 4.10 -6.36
CA ILE A 104 -13.61 2.73 -5.89
C ILE A 104 -14.59 2.77 -4.71
N TYR A 105 -14.24 3.50 -3.65
CA TYR A 105 -15.12 3.65 -2.48
C TYR A 105 -16.40 4.43 -2.81
N GLY A 106 -16.37 5.33 -3.80
CA GLY A 106 -17.56 6.03 -4.30
C GLY A 106 -18.59 5.05 -4.85
N ILE A 107 -18.17 4.07 -5.64
CA ILE A 107 -19.01 2.99 -6.15
C ILE A 107 -19.45 2.07 -5.02
N LYS A 108 -18.51 1.50 -4.26
CA LYS A 108 -18.78 0.56 -3.15
C LYS A 108 -19.80 1.12 -2.17
N MET A 109 -19.50 2.27 -1.57
CA MET A 109 -20.42 2.92 -0.63
C MET A 109 -21.72 3.38 -1.31
N GLY A 110 -21.69 3.68 -2.61
CA GLY A 110 -22.90 4.03 -3.36
C GLY A 110 -23.88 2.85 -3.44
N ILE A 111 -23.36 1.66 -3.74
CA ILE A 111 -24.11 0.40 -3.79
C ILE A 111 -24.58 -0.01 -2.40
N GLU A 112 -23.68 -0.07 -1.41
CA GLU A 112 -23.98 -0.50 -0.04
C GLU A 112 -25.05 0.38 0.64
N ASN A 113 -25.02 1.69 0.37
CA ASN A 113 -26.03 2.62 0.91
C ASN A 113 -27.31 2.69 0.06
N GLY A 114 -27.44 1.88 -1.00
CA GLY A 114 -28.62 1.84 -1.85
C GLY A 114 -28.88 3.13 -2.63
N LYS A 115 -27.83 3.85 -3.05
CA LYS A 115 -27.97 5.05 -3.89
C LYS A 115 -28.56 4.71 -5.26
N SER A 116 -29.03 5.71 -6.00
CA SER A 116 -29.55 5.48 -7.35
C SER A 116 -28.46 4.94 -8.29
N VAL A 117 -28.86 4.13 -9.28
CA VAL A 117 -27.92 3.64 -10.31
C VAL A 117 -27.23 4.81 -11.02
N GLU A 118 -27.94 5.94 -11.22
CA GLU A 118 -27.38 7.16 -11.80
C GLU A 118 -26.23 7.72 -10.95
N ASP A 119 -26.40 7.81 -9.63
CA ASP A 119 -25.35 8.28 -8.73
C ASP A 119 -24.14 7.34 -8.73
N VAL A 120 -24.37 6.03 -8.73
CA VAL A 120 -23.29 5.02 -8.78
C VAL A 120 -22.53 5.09 -10.12
N ARG A 121 -23.23 5.27 -11.24
CA ARG A 121 -22.63 5.49 -12.57
C ARG A 121 -21.82 6.78 -12.66
N ALA A 122 -22.24 7.82 -11.93
CA ALA A 122 -21.47 9.06 -11.83
C ALA A 122 -20.14 8.81 -11.11
N GLU A 123 -20.11 8.04 -10.02
CA GLU A 123 -18.85 7.64 -9.38
C GLU A 123 -18.00 6.73 -10.28
N GLN A 124 -18.62 5.78 -11.01
CA GLN A 124 -17.92 4.96 -12.01
C GLN A 124 -17.24 5.81 -13.09
N THR A 125 -17.93 6.85 -13.58
CA THR A 125 -17.37 7.76 -14.59
C THR A 125 -16.14 8.49 -14.07
N LYS A 126 -16.16 8.94 -12.80
CA LYS A 126 -15.00 9.58 -12.16
C LYS A 126 -13.83 8.58 -12.00
N LEU A 127 -14.13 7.36 -11.59
CA LEU A 127 -13.13 6.29 -11.47
C LEU A 127 -12.45 6.02 -12.82
N ASN A 128 -13.22 5.85 -13.89
CA ASN A 128 -12.65 5.62 -15.23
C ASN A 128 -11.77 6.79 -15.67
N GLN A 129 -12.20 8.04 -15.42
CA GLN A 129 -11.38 9.21 -15.71
C GLN A 129 -10.06 9.20 -14.92
N ALA A 130 -10.09 8.84 -13.63
CA ALA A 130 -8.90 8.73 -12.80
C ALA A 130 -7.93 7.65 -13.32
N LEU A 131 -8.43 6.47 -13.71
CA LEU A 131 -7.63 5.39 -14.31
C LEU A 131 -6.96 5.83 -15.62
N TRP A 132 -7.67 6.54 -16.50
CA TRP A 132 -7.10 7.04 -17.75
C TRP A 132 -6.08 8.17 -17.52
N GLN A 133 -6.33 9.06 -16.56
CA GLN A 133 -5.35 10.07 -16.15
C GLN A 133 -4.09 9.44 -15.56
N ALA A 134 -4.26 8.42 -14.73
CA ALA A 134 -3.19 7.63 -14.13
C ALA A 134 -2.31 7.00 -15.22
N LEU A 135 -2.91 6.36 -16.22
CA LEU A 135 -2.18 5.77 -17.34
C LEU A 135 -1.39 6.83 -18.12
N GLY A 136 -1.98 8.01 -18.31
CA GLY A 136 -1.29 9.16 -18.90
C GLY A 136 -0.06 9.58 -18.09
N ALA A 137 -0.18 9.61 -16.77
CA ALA A 137 0.92 9.92 -15.86
C ALA A 137 2.04 8.88 -15.93
N VAL A 138 1.72 7.58 -15.97
CA VAL A 138 2.73 6.51 -16.12
C VAL A 138 3.43 6.60 -17.46
N LYS A 139 2.70 6.87 -18.54
CA LYS A 139 3.30 7.08 -19.87
C LYS A 139 4.25 8.27 -19.88
N LEU A 140 3.93 9.35 -19.17
CA LEU A 140 4.83 10.49 -19.02
C LEU A 140 6.06 10.15 -18.16
N ALA A 141 5.84 9.48 -17.02
CA ALA A 141 6.90 9.03 -16.13
C ALA A 141 7.86 8.07 -16.84
N SER A 142 7.36 7.17 -17.71
CA SER A 142 8.20 6.27 -18.51
C SER A 142 9.10 7.04 -19.49
N GLN A 143 8.62 8.15 -20.07
CA GLN A 143 9.45 9.01 -20.91
C GLN A 143 10.56 9.68 -20.10
N TYR A 144 10.26 10.17 -18.89
CA TYR A 144 11.27 10.76 -18.01
C TYR A 144 12.26 9.71 -17.49
N GLN A 145 11.81 8.51 -17.16
CA GLN A 145 12.67 7.38 -16.76
C GLN A 145 13.64 7.02 -17.89
N LYS A 146 13.17 6.95 -19.14
CA LYS A 146 14.00 6.73 -20.33
C LYS A 146 15.06 7.83 -20.52
N GLN A 147 14.75 9.06 -20.14
CA GLN A 147 15.68 10.19 -20.21
C GLN A 147 16.64 10.26 -19.01
N GLY A 148 16.53 9.33 -18.04
CA GLY A 148 17.32 9.34 -16.80
C GLY A 148 16.96 10.48 -15.86
N LEU A 149 15.78 11.08 -16.02
CA LEU A 149 15.31 12.22 -15.23
C LEU A 149 14.55 11.79 -13.96
N VAL A 150 14.31 10.50 -13.78
CA VAL A 150 13.64 9.94 -12.60
C VAL A 150 14.67 9.14 -11.82
N ALA A 151 14.80 9.43 -10.52
CA ALA A 151 15.61 8.61 -9.63
C ALA A 151 15.04 7.20 -9.56
N LYS A 152 15.89 6.18 -9.50
CA LYS A 152 15.42 4.84 -9.15
C LYS A 152 14.76 4.91 -7.79
N VAL A 153 13.58 4.32 -7.66
CA VAL A 153 12.92 4.18 -6.38
C VAL A 153 13.82 3.29 -5.52
N GLN A 154 14.50 3.89 -4.54
CA GLN A 154 15.27 3.19 -3.52
C GLN A 154 14.51 3.34 -2.21
N THR A 155 14.24 2.23 -1.53
CA THR A 155 13.70 2.22 -0.17
C THR A 155 14.80 2.66 0.80
N THR A 156 15.09 3.96 0.85
CA THR A 156 16.12 4.53 1.73
C THR A 156 15.54 4.98 3.06
N GLU A 157 14.99 4.03 3.82
CA GLU A 157 14.82 4.21 5.26
C GLU A 157 15.26 2.95 6.00
N VAL A 158 15.79 3.13 7.20
CA VAL A 158 16.02 2.01 8.12
C VAL A 158 14.64 1.48 8.50
N GLU A 159 14.23 0.40 7.86
CA GLU A 159 12.89 -0.14 8.03
C GLU A 159 12.70 -0.64 9.47
N PRO A 160 11.53 -0.39 10.07
CA PRO A 160 11.15 -1.07 11.31
C PRO A 160 11.26 -2.59 11.12
N THR A 161 11.79 -3.28 12.12
CA THR A 161 12.10 -4.71 11.98
C THR A 161 10.96 -5.63 12.40
N THR A 162 9.91 -5.07 13.00
CA THR A 162 8.74 -5.79 13.51
C THR A 162 7.44 -5.06 13.16
N ALA A 163 6.34 -5.81 13.01
CA ALA A 163 5.05 -5.24 12.63
C ALA A 163 4.52 -4.20 13.65
N PRO A 164 4.66 -4.37 14.97
CA PRO A 164 4.30 -3.33 15.93
C PRO A 164 5.15 -2.05 15.81
N GLU A 165 6.43 -2.15 15.48
CA GLU A 165 7.29 -0.98 15.24
C GLU A 165 6.88 -0.24 13.96
N VAL A 166 6.42 -0.95 12.94
CA VAL A 166 5.82 -0.36 11.73
C VAL A 166 4.61 0.49 12.10
N ILE A 167 3.70 -0.02 12.94
CA ILE A 167 2.56 0.77 13.44
C ILE A 167 3.03 2.02 14.19
N ASP A 168 4.03 1.91 15.06
CA ASP A 168 4.57 3.08 15.78
C ASP A 168 5.19 4.13 14.84
N ASP A 169 5.78 3.71 13.71
CA ASP A 169 6.29 4.63 12.68
C ASP A 169 5.15 5.31 11.89
N ILE A 170 4.12 4.55 11.51
CA ILE A 170 2.90 5.07 10.88
C ILE A 170 2.31 6.21 11.71
N LYS A 171 2.13 5.97 13.01
CA LYS A 171 1.58 6.97 13.94
C LYS A 171 2.39 8.27 13.94
N LYS A 172 3.73 8.19 13.97
CA LYS A 172 4.61 9.38 13.92
C LYS A 172 4.50 10.13 12.58
N ARG A 173 4.33 9.39 11.48
CA ARG A 173 4.15 9.99 10.16
C ARG A 173 2.80 10.69 10.03
N LEU A 174 1.74 10.13 10.60
CA LEU A 174 0.43 10.79 10.68
C LEU A 174 0.48 12.09 11.51
N ASP A 175 1.25 12.13 12.61
CA ASP A 175 1.47 13.37 13.36
C ASP A 175 2.16 14.44 12.49
N ARG A 176 3.12 14.03 11.65
CA ARG A 176 3.77 14.90 10.67
C ARG A 176 2.80 15.37 9.58
N VAL A 177 1.81 14.55 9.18
CA VAL A 177 0.76 14.97 8.24
C VAL A 177 -0.02 16.15 8.81
N VAL A 178 -0.46 16.05 10.08
CA VAL A 178 -1.16 17.15 10.77
C VAL A 178 -0.29 18.41 10.81
N ALA A 179 1.00 18.26 11.13
CA ALA A 179 1.94 19.38 11.15
C ALA A 179 2.09 20.05 9.77
N LYS A 180 2.22 19.25 8.69
CA LYS A 180 2.32 19.79 7.32
C LYS A 180 1.03 20.43 6.82
N SER A 181 -0.12 19.90 7.21
CA SER A 181 -1.40 20.58 6.99
C SER A 181 -1.50 21.90 7.77
N ALA A 182 -0.97 21.99 8.99
CA ALA A 182 -0.91 23.23 9.77
C ALA A 182 -0.01 24.30 9.11
N GLU A 183 1.09 23.86 8.48
CA GLU A 183 2.01 24.69 7.69
C GLU A 183 1.43 25.10 6.32
N GLN A 184 0.19 24.69 5.97
CA GLN A 184 -0.44 24.88 4.66
C GLN A 184 0.33 24.21 3.50
N LEU A 185 1.14 23.20 3.79
CA LEU A 185 1.86 22.40 2.80
C LEU A 185 1.02 21.21 2.37
N THR A 186 -0.11 21.49 1.70
CA THR A 186 -1.11 20.48 1.30
C THR A 186 -0.52 19.36 0.46
N GLU A 187 0.30 19.69 -0.55
CA GLU A 187 0.93 18.67 -1.42
C GLU A 187 1.87 17.75 -0.60
N VAL A 188 2.68 18.33 0.29
CA VAL A 188 3.59 17.57 1.15
C VAL A 188 2.82 16.68 2.13
N ALA A 189 1.72 17.18 2.70
CA ALA A 189 0.86 16.40 3.59
C ALA A 189 0.23 15.22 2.85
N THR A 190 -0.30 15.45 1.64
CA THR A 190 -0.88 14.40 0.80
C THR A 190 0.16 13.35 0.41
N THR A 191 1.37 13.76 -0.01
CA THR A 191 2.47 12.83 -0.29
C THR A 191 2.85 12.03 0.95
N LEU A 192 2.89 12.66 2.12
CA LEU A 192 3.27 11.95 3.34
C LEU A 192 2.22 10.91 3.78
N VAL A 193 0.92 11.18 3.62
CA VAL A 193 -0.14 10.18 3.88
C VAL A 193 0.07 8.95 3.01
N HIS A 194 0.26 9.20 1.72
CA HIS A 194 0.46 8.16 0.72
C HIS A 194 1.73 7.35 0.96
N ASP A 195 2.86 8.02 1.16
CA ASP A 195 4.13 7.36 1.49
C ASP A 195 4.00 6.53 2.78
N THR A 196 3.18 6.98 3.74
CA THR A 196 2.95 6.23 4.98
C THR A 196 2.11 4.98 4.74
N TYR A 197 1.07 5.08 3.91
CA TYR A 197 0.27 3.92 3.54
C TYR A 197 1.14 2.86 2.84
N LEU A 198 1.81 3.24 1.76
CA LEU A 198 2.59 2.30 0.95
C LEU A 198 3.81 1.74 1.65
N GLN A 199 4.65 2.60 2.22
CA GLN A 199 5.94 2.17 2.74
C GLN A 199 5.82 1.48 4.09
N ARG A 200 4.63 1.45 4.71
CA ARG A 200 4.44 0.93 6.06
C ARG A 200 3.16 0.13 6.22
N PHE A 201 2.01 0.69 5.89
CA PHE A 201 0.73 0.05 6.19
C PHE A 201 0.54 -1.24 5.38
N GLU A 202 0.80 -1.21 4.06
CA GLU A 202 0.76 -2.42 3.21
C GLU A 202 1.69 -3.53 3.75
N GLY A 203 2.88 -3.16 4.24
CA GLY A 203 3.84 -4.10 4.82
C GLY A 203 3.38 -4.82 6.10
N VAL A 204 2.30 -4.38 6.75
CA VAL A 204 1.69 -5.07 7.91
C VAL A 204 0.28 -5.57 7.65
N GLU A 205 -0.31 -5.21 6.51
CA GLU A 205 -1.69 -5.48 6.14
C GLU A 205 -1.98 -6.98 6.11
N GLY A 206 -1.16 -7.78 5.41
CA GLY A 206 -1.34 -9.23 5.34
C GLY A 206 -1.32 -9.93 6.70
N ALA A 207 -0.56 -9.41 7.68
CA ALA A 207 -0.57 -9.96 9.04
C ALA A 207 -1.77 -9.46 9.86
N LEU A 208 -2.29 -8.27 9.55
CA LEU A 208 -3.43 -7.68 10.24
C LEU A 208 -4.76 -8.21 9.72
N ILE A 209 -4.89 -8.48 8.42
CA ILE A 209 -6.14 -8.92 7.80
C ILE A 209 -6.56 -10.30 8.31
N GLU A 210 -5.58 -11.17 8.63
CA GLU A 210 -5.83 -12.46 9.30
C GLU A 210 -6.37 -12.31 10.72
N LEU A 211 -6.08 -11.18 11.38
CA LEU A 211 -6.47 -10.91 12.77
C LEU A 211 -7.78 -10.13 12.86
N ASP A 212 -7.98 -9.16 11.96
CA ASP A 212 -9.07 -8.18 12.00
C ASP A 212 -9.25 -7.49 10.63
N ALA A 213 -9.93 -8.16 9.69
CA ALA A 213 -10.15 -7.65 8.33
C ALA A 213 -10.93 -6.32 8.31
N ASP A 214 -11.98 -6.20 9.13
CA ASP A 214 -12.77 -4.96 9.24
C ASP A 214 -11.89 -3.78 9.65
N LEU A 215 -10.93 -3.98 10.56
CA LEU A 215 -10.00 -2.94 11.00
C LEU A 215 -9.03 -2.52 9.87
N VAL A 216 -8.61 -3.46 9.04
CA VAL A 216 -7.74 -3.19 7.88
C VAL A 216 -8.49 -2.33 6.87
N GLU A 217 -9.69 -2.75 6.44
CA GLU A 217 -10.52 -1.99 5.50
C GLU A 217 -10.81 -0.57 6.04
N ASP A 218 -11.12 -0.46 7.33
CA ASP A 218 -11.36 0.82 7.99
C ASP A 218 -10.13 1.75 7.98
N LEU A 219 -8.91 1.18 8.04
CA LEU A 219 -7.67 1.94 8.00
C LEU A 219 -7.30 2.31 6.56
N GLU A 220 -7.48 1.42 5.59
CA GLU A 220 -7.28 1.69 4.17
C GLU A 220 -8.18 2.82 3.69
N LYS A 221 -9.46 2.78 4.05
CA LYS A 221 -10.39 3.86 3.78
C LYS A 221 -9.92 5.18 4.37
N ASP A 222 -9.38 5.16 5.59
CA ASP A 222 -8.87 6.37 6.21
C ASP A 222 -7.63 6.91 5.51
N PHE A 223 -6.68 6.05 5.14
CA PHE A 223 -5.46 6.41 4.40
C PHE A 223 -5.76 6.93 2.99
N ASN A 224 -6.64 6.26 2.27
CA ASN A 224 -6.82 6.46 0.83
C ASN A 224 -7.99 7.40 0.50
N VAL A 225 -8.92 7.61 1.44
CA VAL A 225 -10.12 8.44 1.22
C VAL A 225 -10.28 9.51 2.29
N THR A 226 -10.52 9.12 3.55
CA THR A 226 -10.96 10.06 4.60
C THR A 226 -9.93 11.15 4.85
N LEU A 227 -8.67 10.78 5.06
CA LEU A 227 -7.59 11.71 5.37
C LEU A 227 -7.19 12.59 4.15
N PRO A 228 -6.99 12.04 2.93
CA PRO A 228 -6.76 12.84 1.74
C PRO A 228 -7.87 13.85 1.46
N GLN A 229 -9.14 13.49 1.66
CA GLN A 229 -10.26 14.41 1.52
C GLN A 229 -10.27 15.50 2.59
N ALA A 230 -9.88 15.19 3.83
CA ALA A 230 -9.75 16.19 4.89
C ALA A 230 -8.65 17.22 4.56
N ILE A 231 -7.53 16.77 3.99
CA ILE A 231 -6.39 17.61 3.58
C ILE A 231 -6.75 18.51 2.39
N THR A 232 -7.33 17.92 1.33
CA THR A 232 -7.59 18.62 0.06
C THR A 232 -8.90 19.40 0.06
N GLY A 233 -9.87 19.01 0.88
CA GLY A 233 -11.22 19.60 0.92
C GLY A 233 -11.31 20.96 1.63
N GLY A 234 -10.19 21.57 2.05
CA GLY A 234 -10.17 22.91 2.62
C GLY A 234 -10.86 23.06 3.97
N LYS A 235 -11.14 21.95 4.68
CA LYS A 235 -11.87 21.92 5.96
C LYS A 235 -11.03 22.42 7.16
N GLY A 236 -9.77 22.79 6.93
CA GLY A 236 -8.85 23.31 7.94
C GLY A 236 -8.12 22.21 8.72
N VAL A 237 -7.05 22.59 9.42
CA VAL A 237 -6.16 21.66 10.14
C VAL A 237 -6.87 20.82 11.22
N GLU A 238 -7.92 21.35 11.83
CA GLU A 238 -8.69 20.63 12.86
C GLU A 238 -9.43 19.42 12.30
N ALA A 239 -9.92 19.50 11.05
CA ALA A 239 -10.54 18.36 10.39
C ALA A 239 -9.51 17.26 10.09
N VAL A 240 -8.31 17.64 9.64
CA VAL A 240 -7.20 16.71 9.43
C VAL A 240 -6.80 16.05 10.74
N ARG A 241 -6.67 16.83 11.83
CA ARG A 241 -6.33 16.31 13.15
C ARG A 241 -7.35 15.32 13.66
N GLY A 242 -8.65 15.60 13.54
CA GLY A 242 -9.70 14.70 14.00
C GLY A 242 -9.71 13.35 13.27
N VAL A 243 -9.43 13.35 11.95
CA VAL A 243 -9.25 12.10 11.20
C VAL A 243 -8.02 11.35 11.69
N VAL A 244 -6.87 12.03 11.84
CA VAL A 244 -5.65 11.40 12.35
C VAL A 244 -5.85 10.81 13.76
N GLU A 245 -6.52 11.51 14.68
CA GLU A 245 -6.81 10.99 16.02
C GLU A 245 -7.68 9.71 15.99
N THR A 246 -8.62 9.65 15.05
CA THR A 246 -9.44 8.44 14.81
C THR A 246 -8.57 7.29 14.31
N MET A 247 -7.70 7.57 13.32
CA MET A 247 -6.73 6.59 12.81
C MET A 247 -5.77 6.10 13.89
N GLN A 248 -5.27 7.00 14.74
CA GLN A 248 -4.36 6.66 15.85
C GLN A 248 -5.01 5.64 16.80
N THR A 249 -6.30 5.76 17.06
CA THR A 249 -7.06 4.80 17.88
C THR A 249 -7.17 3.44 17.21
N LYS A 250 -7.44 3.40 15.90
CA LYS A 250 -7.45 2.15 15.11
C LYS A 250 -6.06 1.50 15.08
N LEU A 251 -5.00 2.30 14.91
CA LEU A 251 -3.61 1.85 14.93
C LEU A 251 -3.20 1.32 16.30
N ASP A 252 -3.69 1.88 17.41
CA ASP A 252 -3.46 1.32 18.75
C ASP A 252 -4.04 -0.09 18.91
N ARG A 253 -5.21 -0.34 18.30
CA ARG A 253 -5.79 -1.69 18.24
C ARG A 253 -4.94 -2.61 17.36
N ALA A 254 -4.58 -2.19 16.14
CA ALA A 254 -3.75 -2.95 15.22
C ALA A 254 -2.41 -3.37 15.88
N ARG A 255 -1.75 -2.42 16.55
CA ARG A 255 -0.52 -2.67 17.31
C ARG A 255 -0.73 -3.72 18.39
N SER A 256 -1.82 -3.64 19.14
CA SER A 256 -2.11 -4.57 20.23
C SER A 256 -2.30 -6.00 19.70
N LEU A 257 -3.03 -6.16 18.60
CA LEU A 257 -3.24 -7.44 17.91
C LEU A 257 -1.91 -8.04 17.43
N LEU A 258 -1.06 -7.23 16.77
CA LEU A 258 0.24 -7.68 16.27
C LEU A 258 1.20 -8.09 17.39
N VAL A 259 1.22 -7.36 18.52
CA VAL A 259 2.01 -7.72 19.70
C VAL A 259 1.55 -9.06 20.29
N GLU A 260 0.24 -9.30 20.33
CA GLU A 260 -0.31 -10.57 20.80
C GLU A 260 0.05 -11.72 19.86
N ALA A 261 -0.11 -11.54 18.54
CA ALA A 261 0.26 -12.51 17.53
C ALA A 261 1.76 -12.86 17.54
N GLU A 262 2.64 -11.89 17.81
CA GLU A 262 4.08 -12.13 17.96
C GLU A 262 4.44 -12.96 19.20
N LYS A 263 3.72 -12.78 20.32
CA LYS A 263 3.91 -13.60 21.53
C LYS A 263 3.54 -15.06 21.25
N SER A 264 2.38 -15.27 20.64
CA SER A 264 1.88 -16.61 20.28
C SER A 264 2.82 -17.35 19.32
N ARG A 265 3.50 -16.64 18.39
CA ARG A 265 4.53 -17.25 17.52
C ARG A 265 5.77 -17.67 18.29
N LYS A 266 6.23 -16.90 19.27
CA LYS A 266 7.43 -17.23 20.08
C LYS A 266 7.21 -18.41 21.03
N ASP A 267 5.97 -18.72 21.39
CA ASP A 267 5.64 -19.85 22.28
C ASP A 267 5.52 -21.20 21.55
N VAL A 268 5.43 -21.18 20.22
CA VAL A 268 5.28 -22.38 19.37
C VAL A 268 6.62 -22.91 18.85
N PHE A 269 7.69 -22.11 18.92
CA PHE A 269 9.06 -22.47 18.53
C PHE A 269 9.99 -22.63 19.74
#